data_AF-A0A2P2M1C0-F1
#
_entry.id   AF-A0A2P2M1C0-F1
#
_cell.length_a   1.000
_cell.length_b   1.000
_cell.length_c   1.000
_cell.angle_alpha   90.00
_cell.angle_beta   90.00
_cell.angle_gamma   90.00
#
_symmetry.space_group_name_H-M   'P 1'
#
loop_
_entity.id
_entity.type
_entity.pdbx_description
1 polymer ?
#
loop_
_entity_poly.entity_id
_entity_poly.type
_entity_poly.pdbx_seq_one_letter_code
_entity_poly.pdbx_strand_id
1 'polypeptide(L)'
;MAGSEAQEKEVMVVAIDESDHSMYALEWAVDHFFAPFAPNYPFKLLIVHAKPTAPTLVDLPGYGAVEVLPYDSNLRRAAARVIENAITICASKSVLAEFHGLAGYL
;
A
#
# COMPACT_ATOMS: atom_id res chain seq x y z
N MET A 1 5.75 38.27 -17.02
CA MET A 1 4.52 37.52 -17.34
C MET A 1 4.87 36.04 -17.42
N ALA A 2 4.65 35.33 -16.33
CA ALA A 2 4.41 33.89 -16.23
C ALA A 2 4.54 33.59 -14.73
N GLY A 3 3.41 33.71 -14.01
CA GLY A 3 3.33 33.15 -12.68
C GLY A 3 3.58 31.66 -12.81
N SER A 4 4.53 31.14 -12.05
CA SER A 4 4.59 29.71 -11.77
C SER A 4 3.35 29.37 -10.94
N GLU A 5 2.23 29.14 -11.61
CA GLU A 5 1.15 28.38 -10.99
C GLU A 5 1.76 27.01 -10.70
N ALA A 6 1.94 26.72 -9.41
CA ALA A 6 2.15 25.35 -8.97
C ALA A 6 0.85 24.61 -9.34
N GLN A 7 0.81 24.10 -10.57
CA GLN A 7 -0.34 23.37 -11.10
C GLN A 7 -0.61 22.22 -10.14
N GLU A 8 -1.81 22.19 -9.57
CA GLU A 8 -2.19 21.17 -8.60
C GLU A 8 -2.09 19.81 -9.29
N LYS A 9 -1.10 19.03 -8.86
CA LYS A 9 -0.73 17.78 -9.52
C LYS A 9 -1.69 16.68 -9.08
N GLU A 10 -2.33 16.03 -10.06
CA GLU A 10 -3.24 14.92 -9.83
C GLU A 10 -2.57 13.78 -9.02
N VAL A 11 -3.36 13.10 -8.20
CA VAL A 11 -2.88 12.03 -7.31
C VAL A 11 -3.31 10.68 -7.87
N MET A 12 -2.33 9.81 -8.12
CA MET A 12 -2.55 8.41 -8.45
C MET A 12 -2.50 7.59 -7.17
N VAL A 13 -3.61 6.91 -6.86
CA VAL A 13 -3.72 6.04 -5.69
C VAL A 13 -3.56 4.58 -6.12
N VAL A 14 -2.62 3.87 -5.50
CA VAL A 14 -2.39 2.43 -5.74
C VAL A 14 -2.65 1.68 -4.44
N ALA A 15 -3.65 0.80 -4.44
CA ALA A 15 -3.93 -0.08 -3.33
C ALA A 15 -3.10 -1.36 -3.44
N ILE A 16 -2.44 -1.77 -2.35
CA ILE A 16 -1.63 -2.99 -2.26
C ILE A 16 -2.07 -3.85 -1.09
N ASP A 17 -1.85 -5.15 -1.22
CA ASP A 17 -2.13 -6.17 -0.21
C ASP A 17 -0.94 -7.13 -0.10
N GLU A 18 -1.10 -8.26 0.59
CA GLU A 18 -0.06 -9.27 0.75
C GLU A 18 0.20 -10.14 -0.50
N SER A 19 -0.48 -9.88 -1.62
CA SER A 19 -0.33 -10.69 -2.83
C SER A 19 0.82 -10.21 -3.72
N ASP A 20 1.50 -11.15 -4.38
CA ASP A 20 2.52 -10.83 -5.38
C ASP A 20 1.92 -10.06 -6.58
N HIS A 21 0.62 -10.24 -6.85
CA HIS A 21 -0.08 -9.54 -7.93
C HIS A 21 -0.15 -8.04 -7.66
N SER A 22 -0.39 -7.62 -6.41
CA SER A 22 -0.44 -6.19 -6.07
C SER A 22 0.96 -5.56 -6.10
N MET A 23 1.99 -6.31 -5.72
CA MET A 23 3.40 -5.90 -5.87
C MET A 23 3.76 -5.68 -7.34
N TYR A 24 3.42 -6.64 -8.20
CA TYR A 24 3.68 -6.53 -9.64
C TYR A 24 2.91 -5.37 -10.27
N ALA A 25 1.66 -5.14 -9.86
CA ALA A 25 0.88 -4.00 -10.33
C ALA A 25 1.52 -2.66 -9.92
N LEU A 26 2.07 -2.56 -8.71
CA LEU A 26 2.80 -1.39 -8.27
C LEU A 26 4.08 -1.16 -9.10
N GLU A 27 4.90 -2.20 -9.29
CA GLU A 27 6.10 -2.09 -10.11
C GLU A 27 5.77 -1.66 -11.55
N TRP A 28 4.73 -2.28 -12.14
CA TRP A 28 4.25 -1.91 -13.46
C TRP A 28 3.81 -0.45 -13.52
N ALA A 29 3.04 0.03 -12.54
CA ALA A 29 2.59 1.41 -12.48
C ALA A 29 3.76 2.40 -12.38
N VAL A 30 4.75 2.09 -11.53
CA VAL A 30 5.97 2.90 -11.39
C VAL A 30 6.74 2.95 -12.71
N ASP A 31 6.92 1.81 -13.37
CA ASP A 31 7.69 1.71 -14.62
C ASP A 31 7.03 2.40 -15.81
N HIS A 32 5.69 2.48 -15.84
CA HIS A 32 4.97 3.03 -17.00
C HIS A 32 4.48 4.47 -16.78
N PHE A 33 4.15 4.86 -15.55
CA PHE A 33 3.61 6.18 -15.25
C PHE A 33 4.59 7.13 -14.56
N PHE A 34 5.71 6.64 -14.03
CA PHE A 34 6.66 7.48 -13.30
C PHE A 34 8.07 7.45 -13.91
N ALA A 35 8.69 6.27 -14.06
CA ALA A 35 10.06 6.15 -14.56
C ALA A 35 10.33 6.90 -15.88
N PRO A 36 9.43 6.89 -16.90
CA PRO A 36 9.65 7.61 -18.15
C PRO A 36 9.57 9.14 -18.03
N PHE A 37 8.98 9.63 -16.93
CA PHE A 37 8.71 11.04 -16.70
C PHE A 37 9.61 11.65 -15.61
N ALA A 38 10.59 10.90 -15.10
CA ALA A 38 11.52 11.41 -14.11
C ALA A 38 12.34 12.59 -14.66
N PRO A 39 12.57 13.67 -13.87
CA PRO A 39 12.07 13.91 -12.51
C PRO A 39 10.70 14.62 -12.47
N ASN A 40 10.18 15.04 -13.61
CA ASN A 40 8.92 15.78 -13.74
C ASN A 40 7.73 14.82 -13.95
N TYR A 41 7.41 14.07 -12.89
CA TYR A 41 6.30 13.12 -12.94
C TYR A 41 4.98 13.83 -13.31
N PRO A 42 4.00 13.15 -13.94
CA PRO A 42 2.68 13.72 -14.20
C PRO A 42 1.78 13.70 -12.95
N PHE A 43 1.95 12.70 -12.08
CA PHE A 43 1.11 12.49 -10.89
C PHE A 43 1.94 12.51 -9.59
N LYS A 44 1.26 12.68 -8.45
CA LYS A 44 1.76 12.26 -7.13
C LYS A 44 1.35 10.80 -6.88
N LEU A 45 2.20 10.01 -6.24
CA LEU A 45 1.90 8.62 -5.93
C LEU A 45 1.49 8.47 -4.46
N LEU A 46 0.27 7.97 -4.22
CA LEU A 46 -0.20 7.58 -2.90
C LEU A 46 -0.41 6.07 -2.88
N ILE A 47 0.26 5.37 -1.98
CA ILE A 47 0.16 3.92 -1.81
C ILE A 47 -0.68 3.65 -0.56
N VAL A 48 -1.72 2.82 -0.73
CA VAL A 48 -2.64 2.45 0.34
C VAL A 48 -2.53 0.96 0.61
N HIS A 49 -2.28 0.58 1.87
CA HIS A 49 -2.29 -0.83 2.27
C HIS A 49 -3.71 -1.28 2.62
N ALA A 50 -4.22 -2.30 1.94
CA ALA A 50 -5.49 -2.94 2.28
C ALA A 50 -5.30 -3.87 3.48
N LYS A 51 -5.99 -3.59 4.60
CA LYS A 51 -5.99 -4.49 5.76
C LYS A 51 -6.90 -5.68 5.49
N PRO A 52 -6.42 -6.94 5.50
CA PRO A 52 -7.31 -8.09 5.45
C PRO A 52 -8.20 -8.09 6.70
N THR A 53 -9.51 -8.16 6.50
CA THR A 53 -10.48 -8.29 7.59
C THR A 53 -10.23 -9.59 8.33
N ALA A 54 -10.08 -9.54 9.65
CA ALA A 54 -9.93 -10.76 10.43
C ALA A 54 -11.20 -11.61 10.34
N PRO A 55 -11.09 -12.93 10.09
CA PRO A 55 -12.26 -13.80 10.15
C PRO A 55 -12.75 -13.80 11.61
N THR A 56 -13.82 -13.07 11.87
CA THR A 56 -14.52 -13.09 13.15
C THR A 56 -15.11 -14.48 13.35
N LEU A 57 -14.65 -15.17 14.39
CA LEU A 57 -15.13 -16.49 14.78
C LEU A 57 -16.66 -16.49 14.91
N VAL A 58 -17.28 -17.46 14.25
CA VAL A 58 -18.73 -17.68 14.26
C VAL A 58 -19.07 -18.52 15.49
N ASP A 59 -20.05 -18.08 16.29
CA ASP A 59 -20.51 -18.82 17.46
C ASP A 59 -21.23 -20.10 17.01
N LEU A 60 -20.66 -21.27 17.30
CA LEU A 60 -21.20 -22.57 16.91
C LEU A 60 -21.78 -23.26 18.17
N PRO A 61 -23.12 -23.35 18.32
CA PRO A 61 -23.69 -23.93 19.53
C PRO A 61 -23.35 -25.42 19.63
N GLY A 62 -22.58 -25.80 20.65
CA GLY A 62 -22.28 -27.20 21.02
C GLY A 62 -20.82 -27.63 20.88
N TYR A 63 -19.98 -26.85 20.21
CA TYR A 63 -18.53 -27.00 20.22
C TYR A 63 -17.97 -25.71 20.82
N GLY A 64 -17.38 -25.76 22.03
CA GLY A 64 -17.00 -24.57 22.79
C GLY A 64 -16.16 -23.55 22.01
N ALA A 65 -16.13 -22.31 22.51
CA ALA A 65 -15.40 -21.20 21.89
C ALA A 65 -13.93 -21.59 21.57
N VAL A 66 -13.57 -21.59 20.29
CA VAL A 66 -12.16 -21.72 19.86
C VAL A 66 -11.60 -20.32 19.72
N GLU A 67 -10.90 -19.85 20.75
CA GLU A 67 -10.26 -18.53 20.71
C GLU A 67 -9.25 -18.44 19.56
N VAL A 68 -9.36 -17.32 18.85
CA VAL A 68 -8.61 -16.91 17.69
C VAL A 68 -7.13 -16.73 18.09
N LEU A 69 -6.23 -17.42 17.38
CA LEU A 69 -4.77 -17.25 17.43
C LEU A 69 -4.37 -15.75 17.37
N PRO A 70 -3.10 -15.35 17.64
CA PRO A 70 -2.65 -13.96 17.50
C PRO A 70 -2.54 -13.52 16.02
N TYR A 71 -3.64 -13.66 15.29
CA TYR A 71 -3.85 -13.40 13.88
C TYR A 71 -3.45 -11.96 13.55
N ASP A 72 -3.80 -11.02 14.44
CA ASP A 72 -3.46 -9.61 14.28
C ASP A 72 -1.95 -9.33 14.25
N SER A 73 -1.13 -10.09 14.98
CA SER A 73 0.33 -9.87 15.01
C SER A 73 1.01 -10.32 13.72
N ASN A 74 0.50 -11.40 13.11
CA ASN A 74 0.98 -11.89 11.82
C ASN A 74 0.53 -10.95 10.69
N LEU A 75 -0.71 -10.45 10.75
CA LEU A 75 -1.19 -9.43 9.81
C LEU A 75 -0.37 -8.13 9.89
N ARG A 76 -0.03 -7.67 11.10
CA ARG A 76 0.87 -6.51 11.30
C ARG A 76 2.23 -6.73 10.62
N ARG A 77 2.84 -7.89 10.85
CA ARG A 77 4.13 -8.24 10.27
C ARG A 77 4.04 -8.34 8.75
N ALA A 78 2.96 -8.88 8.22
CA ALA A 78 2.72 -8.96 6.79
C ALA A 78 2.58 -7.57 6.17
N ALA A 79 1.74 -6.70 6.75
CA ALA A 79 1.55 -5.32 6.30
C ALA A 79 2.86 -4.51 6.30
N ALA A 80 3.69 -4.67 7.35
CA ALA A 80 5.00 -4.03 7.40
C ALA A 80 5.91 -4.46 6.24
N ARG A 81 5.96 -5.78 5.95
CA ARG A 81 6.74 -6.31 4.83
C ARG A 81 6.25 -5.82 3.48
N VAL A 82 4.93 -5.75 3.29
CA VAL A 82 4.29 -5.23 2.07
C VAL A 82 4.68 -3.78 1.84
N ILE A 83 4.65 -2.94 2.89
CA ILE A 83 5.08 -1.54 2.80
C ILE A 83 6.59 -1.43 2.52
N GLU A 84 7.43 -2.22 3.20
CA GLU A 84 8.89 -2.24 2.95
C GLU A 84 9.23 -2.63 1.49
N ASN A 85 8.52 -3.62 0.95
CA ASN A 85 8.67 -4.03 -0.45
C ASN A 85 8.27 -2.89 -1.41
N ALA A 86 7.14 -2.24 -1.14
CA ALA A 86 6.67 -1.11 -1.94
C ALA A 86 7.64 0.09 -1.89
N ILE A 87 8.19 0.40 -0.72
CA ILE A 87 9.25 1.41 -0.56
C ILE A 87 10.47 1.05 -1.40
N THR A 88 10.88 -0.22 -1.38
CA THR A 88 12.04 -0.71 -2.14
C THR A 88 11.83 -0.54 -3.65
N ILE A 89 10.64 -0.89 -4.16
CA ILE A 89 10.27 -0.69 -5.57
C ILE A 89 10.36 0.79 -5.94
N CYS A 90 9.70 1.68 -5.19
CA CYS A 90 9.70 3.11 -5.47
C CYS A 90 11.10 3.73 -5.39
N ALA A 91 11.88 3.37 -4.36
CA ALA A 91 13.25 3.86 -4.16
C ALA A 91 14.19 3.42 -5.29
N SER A 92 14.06 2.17 -5.77
CA SER A 92 14.88 1.66 -6.88
C SER A 92 14.70 2.46 -8.18
N LYS A 93 13.57 3.15 -8.34
CA LYS A 93 13.20 3.96 -9.51
C LYS A 93 13.23 5.46 -9.23
N SER A 94 13.74 5.89 -8.07
CA SER A 94 13.77 7.30 -7.64
C SER A 94 12.40 7.98 -7.58
N VAL A 95 11.34 7.23 -7.29
CA VAL A 95 9.97 7.74 -7.17
C VAL A 95 9.64 7.98 -5.70
N LEU A 96 9.16 9.19 -5.39
CA LEU A 96 8.64 9.53 -4.06
C LEU A 96 7.16 9.12 -3.99
N ALA A 97 6.81 8.34 -2.97
CA ALA A 97 5.46 7.90 -2.70
C ALA A 97 5.06 8.25 -1.26
N GLU A 98 3.81 8.66 -1.07
CA GLU A 98 3.20 8.77 0.25
C GLU A 98 2.53 7.44 0.60
N PHE A 99 2.64 7.00 1.86
CA PHE A 99 2.11 5.71 2.30
C PHE A 99 1.05 5.90 3.37
N HIS A 100 -0.17 5.42 3.12
CA HIS A 100 -1.31 5.48 4.04
C HIS A 100 -1.82 4.06 4.34
N GLY A 101 -1.98 3.72 5.61
CA GLY A 101 -2.41 2.36 6.02
C GLY A 101 -1.96 1.90 7.40
N LEU A 102 -1.14 2.70 8.10
CA LEU A 102 -0.71 2.41 9.48
C LEU A 102 -1.60 3.05 10.56
N ALA A 103 -2.55 3.91 10.17
CA ALA A 103 -3.48 4.58 11.09
C ALA A 103 -4.51 3.57 11.61
N GLY A 104 -4.14 2.91 12.71
CA GLY A 104 -4.90 1.82 13.34
C GLY A 104 -4.02 0.76 14.01
N TYR A 105 -2.68 0.92 13.96
CA TYR A 105 -1.73 -0.06 14.48
C TYR A 105 -0.68 0.48 15.47
N LEU A 106 -0.71 1.78 15.81
CA LEU A 106 -0.03 2.36 16.97
C LEU A 106 -1.00 2.46 18.15
#